data_AF-A0A7H0MHZ3-F1
#
_entry.id   AF-A0A7H0MHZ3-F1
#
_cell.length_a   1.000
_cell.length_b   1.000
_cell.length_c   1.000
_cell.angle_alpha   90.00
_cell.angle_beta   90.00
_cell.angle_gamma   90.00
#
_symmetry.space_group_name_H-M   'P 1'
#
loop_
_entity.id
_entity.type
_entity.pdbx_description
1 polymer ?
#
loop_
_entity_poly.entity_id
_entity_poly.type
_entity_poly.pdbx_seq_one_letter_code
_entity_poly.pdbx_strand_id
1 'polypeptide(L)' 'MKNKKIDTMARVAMRIRGLSVKEKRLRYQDKMFTFKYVSGHYEVFLDGEKVDTFATENINQAIADFKEKNNKNRR' A
#
# COMPACT_ATOMS: atom_id res chain seq x y z
N MET A 1 21.91 -8.33 10.24
CA MET A 1 21.64 -7.64 8.95
C MET A 1 20.39 -6.76 9.11
N LYS A 2 20.63 -5.44 9.15
CA LYS A 2 19.80 -4.25 8.85
C LYS A 2 18.25 -4.31 8.96
N ASN A 3 17.75 -3.59 9.97
CA ASN A 3 16.66 -2.61 9.99
C ASN A 3 15.25 -2.98 9.45
N LYS A 4 14.40 -3.53 10.33
CA LYS A 4 12.93 -3.43 10.24
C LYS A 4 12.41 -2.34 11.20
N LYS A 5 12.85 -1.10 11.02
CA LYS A 5 12.18 0.06 11.62
C LYS A 5 11.14 0.54 10.61
N ILE A 6 9.95 -0.07 10.65
CA ILE A 6 8.77 0.61 10.11
C ILE A 6 8.67 1.89 10.94
N ASP A 7 8.96 2.99 10.27
CA ASP A 7 9.27 4.28 10.87
C ASP A 7 8.15 4.68 11.84
N THR A 8 8.46 4.66 13.14
CA THR A 8 7.52 5.03 14.21
C THR A 8 6.98 6.44 13.97
N MET A 9 7.77 7.31 13.32
CA MET A 9 7.35 8.67 12.98
C MET A 9 6.31 8.70 11.86
N ALA A 10 6.36 7.78 10.88
CA ALA A 10 5.33 7.68 9.85
C ALA A 10 3.96 7.30 10.46
N ARG A 11 3.94 6.38 11.42
CA ARG A 11 2.71 6.03 12.16
C ARG A 11 2.17 7.18 13.00
N VAL A 12 3.07 7.93 13.66
CA VAL A 12 2.69 9.07 14.50
C VAL A 12 2.18 10.24 13.64
N ALA A 13 2.84 10.55 12.53
CA ALA A 13 2.43 11.59 11.59
C ALA A 13 1.05 11.32 10.96
N MET A 14 0.71 10.06 10.69
CA MET A 14 -0.61 9.68 10.16
C MET A 14 -1.72 9.78 11.21
N ARG A 15 -1.41 9.44 12.48
CA ARG A 15 -2.36 9.56 13.60
C ARG A 15 -2.68 11.00 13.97
N ILE A 16 -1.68 11.89 13.89
CA ILE A 16 -1.83 13.33 14.18
C ILE A 16 -2.79 14.02 13.20
N ARG A 17 -2.93 13.50 11.97
CA ARG A 17 -3.83 14.04 10.92
C ARG A 17 -5.27 13.53 10.99
N GLY A 18 -5.66 12.76 12.01
CA GLY A 18 -7.05 12.25 12.14
C GLY A 18 -7.47 11.24 11.07
N LEU A 19 -6.52 10.72 10.29
CA LEU A 19 -6.75 9.71 9.27
C LEU A 19 -6.88 8.34 9.97
N SER A 20 -8.10 7.86 10.17
CA SER A 20 -8.35 6.44 10.43
C SER A 20 -7.81 5.66 9.24
N VAL A 21 -6.58 5.15 9.36
CA VAL A 21 -5.87 4.61 8.22
C VAL A 21 -6.56 3.32 7.77
N LYS A 22 -7.29 3.37 6.65
CA LYS A 22 -7.72 2.17 5.91
C LYS A 22 -6.48 1.59 5.22
N GLU A 23 -5.60 1.04 6.03
CA GLU A 23 -4.34 0.41 5.64
C GLU A 23 -4.56 -1.09 5.51
N LYS A 24 -4.15 -1.69 4.38
CA LYS A 24 -4.18 -3.15 4.20
C LYS A 24 -2.84 -3.63 3.70
N ARG A 25 -2.26 -4.59 4.42
CA ARG A 25 -1.03 -5.27 4.02
C ARG A 25 -1.38 -6.56 3.30
N LEU A 26 -0.76 -6.79 2.16
CA LEU A 26 -0.97 -7.96 1.32
C LEU A 26 0.39 -8.55 0.95
N ARG A 27 0.57 -9.85 1.20
CA ARG A 27 1.70 -10.60 0.65
C ARG A 27 1.32 -11.09 -0.75
N TYR A 28 2.13 -10.75 -1.74
CA TYR A 28 1.94 -11.17 -3.13
C TYR A 28 3.30 -11.41 -3.78
N GLN A 29 3.47 -12.57 -4.44
CA GLN A 29 4.74 -12.98 -5.06
C GLN A 29 5.95 -12.84 -4.13
N ASP A 30 5.80 -13.34 -2.90
CA ASP A 30 6.79 -13.25 -1.81
C ASP A 30 7.11 -11.83 -1.28
N LYS A 31 6.61 -10.79 -1.95
CA LYS A 31 6.76 -9.38 -1.56
C LYS A 31 5.61 -8.91 -0.68
N MET A 32 5.88 -7.97 0.23
CA MET A 32 4.88 -7.38 1.11
C MET A 32 4.48 -6.00 0.61
N PHE A 33 3.26 -5.89 0.11
CA PHE A 33 2.67 -4.64 -0.34
C PHE A 33 1.78 -4.04 0.75
N THR A 34 1.76 -2.71 0.84
CA THR A 34 0.93 -1.95 1.78
C THR A 34 0.07 -0.99 0.99
N PHE A 35 -1.25 -1.18 1.06
CA PHE A 35 -2.25 -0.32 0.44
C PHE A 35 -2.71 0.70 1.47
N LYS A 36 -2.62 1.99 1.13
CA LYS A 36 -3.05 3.10 1.98
C LYS A 36 -4.11 3.91 1.27
N TYR A 37 -5.27 4.07 1.90
CA TYR A 37 -6.28 4.97 1.38
C TYR A 37 -5.89 6.42 1.62
N VAL A 38 -5.77 7.20 0.55
CA VAL A 38 -5.46 8.63 0.55
C VAL A 38 -6.55 9.32 -0.25
N SER A 39 -7.49 9.96 0.46
CA SER A 39 -8.45 10.94 -0.10
C SER A 39 -9.00 10.61 -1.51
N GLY A 40 -9.65 9.46 -1.69
CA GLY A 40 -10.28 9.06 -2.96
C GLY A 40 -9.50 8.02 -3.78
N HIS A 41 -8.31 7.61 -3.34
CA HIS A 41 -7.53 6.59 -4.01
C HIS A 41 -6.72 5.72 -3.03
N TYR A 42 -6.26 4.56 -3.48
CA TYR A 42 -5.32 3.71 -2.77
C TYR A 42 -3.91 3.86 -3.33
N GLU A 43 -2.96 4.25 -2.49
CA GLU A 43 -1.53 4.21 -2.80
C GLU A 43 -0.95 2.87 -2.36
N VAL A 44 -0.09 2.27 -3.20
CA VAL A 44 0.56 0.98 -2.91
C VAL A 44 2.03 1.19 -2.67
N PHE A 45 2.51 0.66 -1.54
CA PHE A 45 3.89 0.73 -1.12
C PHE A 45 4.52 -0.66 -1.08
N LEU A 46 5.76 -0.79 -1.53
CA LEU A 46 6.62 -1.97 -1.38
C LEU A 46 7.87 -1.54 -0.63
N ASP A 47 8.19 -2.21 0.48
CA ASP A 47 9.37 -1.89 1.31
C ASP A 47 9.51 -0.41 1.73
N GLY A 48 8.40 0.33 1.76
CA GLY A 48 8.35 1.76 2.10
C GLY A 48 8.35 2.71 0.91
N GLU A 49 8.57 2.21 -0.31
CA GLU A 49 8.55 2.99 -1.55
C GLU A 49 7.19 2.90 -2.22
N LYS A 50 6.66 4.03 -2.72
CA LYS A 50 5.41 4.03 -3.48
C LYS A 50 5.66 3.41 -4.86
N VAL A 51 4.99 2.31 -5.14
CA VAL A 51 5.11 1.58 -6.41
C VAL A 51 3.89 1.74 -7.31
N ASP A 52 2.72 2.08 -6.75
CA ASP A 52 1.51 2.21 -7.55
C ASP A 52 0.44 3.10 -6.89
N THR A 53 -0.59 3.45 -7.66
CA THR A 53 -1.74 4.23 -7.19
C THR A 53 -3.00 3.83 -7.97
N PHE A 54 -4.08 3.51 -7.25
CA PHE A 54 -5.36 3.07 -7.79
C PHE A 54 -6.46 4.04 -7.36
N ALA A 55 -7.07 4.75 -8.33
CA ALA A 55 -8.17 5.69 -8.09
C ALA A 55 -9.49 4.95 -7.80
N THR A 56 -9.56 4.28 -6.65
CA THR A 56 -10.74 3.55 -6.19
C THR A 56 -10.89 3.71 -4.69
N GLU A 57 -12.14 3.68 -4.23
CA GLU A 57 -12.49 3.67 -2.82
C GLU A 57 -12.66 2.25 -2.27
N ASN A 58 -12.60 1.23 -3.14
CA ASN A 58 -12.74 -0.17 -2.77
C ASN A 58 -11.38 -0.87 -2.75
N ILE A 59 -10.95 -1.28 -1.55
CA ILE A 59 -9.68 -1.99 -1.36
C ILE A 59 -9.58 -3.31 -2.14
N ASN A 60 -10.71 -4.02 -2.31
CA ASN A 60 -10.69 -5.28 -3.06
C ASN A 60 -10.50 -5.03 -4.56
N GLN A 61 -11.08 -3.94 -5.08
CA GLN A 61 -10.84 -3.49 -6.45
C GLN A 61 -9.38 -3.10 -6.66
N ALA A 62 -8.82 -2.28 -5.76
CA ALA A 62 -7.40 -1.90 -5.82
C ALA A 62 -6.45 -3.11 -5.82
N ILE A 63 -6.76 -4.15 -5.03
CA ILE A 63 -5.97 -5.39 -5.01
C ILE A 63 -6.13 -6.18 -6.31
N ALA A 64 -7.33 -6.26 -6.88
CA ALA A 64 -7.57 -6.95 -8.14
C ALA A 64 -6.81 -6.26 -9.29
N ASP A 65 -6.93 -4.94 -9.40
CA ASP A 65 -6.24 -4.13 -10.40
C ASP A 65 -4.71 -4.25 -10.25
N PHE A 66 -4.23 -4.21 -9.01
CA PHE A 66 -2.82 -4.44 -8.70
C PHE A 66 -2.33 -5.81 -9.18
N LYS A 67 -3.06 -6.88 -8.89
CA LYS A 67 -2.72 -8.23 -9.34
C LYS A 67 -2.75 -8.33 -10.86
N GLU A 68 -3.75 -7.75 -11.52
CA GLU A 68 -3.87 -7.78 -12.98
C GLU A 68 -2.68 -7.07 -13.65
N LYS A 69 -2.36 -5.86 -13.19
CA LYS A 69 -1.23 -5.07 -13.69
C LYS A 69 0.11 -5.79 -13.50
N ASN A 70 0.34 -6.37 -12.33
CA ASN A 70 1.58 -7.12 -12.04
C ASN A 70 1.62 -8.49 -12.74
N ASN A 71 0.49 -9.06 -13.12
CA ASN A 71 0.43 -10.29 -13.90
C ASN A 71 0.71 -10.04 -15.40
N LYS A 72 0.25 -8.91 -15.94
CA LYS A 72 0.50 -8.51 -17.34
C LYS A 72 1.97 -8.23 -17.64
N ASN A 73 2.75 -7.81 -16.65
CA ASN A 73 4.20 -7.55 -16.79
C ASN A 73 5.06 -8.84 -16.89
N ARG A 74 4.44 -10.02 -17.08
CA ARG A 74 5.10 -11.33 -17.30
C ARG A 74 5.01 -11.85 -18.73
N ARG A 75 4.52 -11.06 -19.69
CA ARG A 75 4.47 -11.44 -21.12
C ARG A 75 5.48 -10.67 -21.94
#